data_AF-A0A8H4V048-F1
#
_entry.id   AF-A0A8H4V048-F1
#
_cell.length_a   1.000
_cell.length_b   1.000
_cell.length_c   1.000
_cell.angle_alpha   90.00
_cell.angle_beta   90.00
_cell.angle_gamma   90.00
#
_symmetry.space_group_name_H-M   'P 1'
#
loop_
_entity.id
_entity.type
_entity.pdbx_description
1 polymer ?
#
loop_
_entity_poly.entity_id
_entity_poly.type
_entity_poly.pdbx_seq_one_letter_code
_entity_poly.pdbx_strand_id
1 'polypeptide(L)'
;YDPNSLQYMLDFFRTVAQSIPSASPSPSGSPDMDASDSMYSSTRDMLQDRAGIIVLREDLDFYVIPPRPNIGQAEMMTVKRAAAQVLLRQDGIFSGLRKSDEVGSTEQHLIEMLTAGGFNHEDSWGHRAPEPNKAVICSLALAKLRTDIRGDINSNASVGMAQKLLLFWRKPARRCWWEGIELDGVDGVDGKLKVWIRRVWTLEMSVIGLR
;
A
#
# COMPACT_ATOMS: atom_id res chain seq x y z
N TYR A 1 1.14 18.18 -7.71
CA TYR A 1 0.57 17.06 -6.93
C TYR A 1 -0.84 16.83 -7.45
N ASP A 2 -1.24 15.58 -7.71
CA ASP A 2 -2.56 15.27 -8.27
C ASP A 2 -3.67 15.64 -7.26
N PRO A 3 -4.64 16.50 -7.63
CA PRO A 3 -5.73 16.89 -6.72
C PRO A 3 -6.61 15.71 -6.30
N ASN A 4 -6.81 14.70 -7.14
CA ASN A 4 -7.62 13.53 -6.81
C ASN A 4 -6.92 12.65 -5.75
N SER A 5 -5.60 12.53 -5.86
CA SER A 5 -4.78 11.84 -4.85
C SER A 5 -4.87 12.52 -3.50
N LEU A 6 -4.77 13.85 -3.47
CA LEU A 6 -4.91 14.64 -2.24
C LEU A 6 -6.31 14.48 -1.64
N GLN A 7 -7.35 14.58 -2.47
CA GLN A 7 -8.73 14.47 -2.01
C GLN A 7 -9.00 13.09 -1.39
N TYR A 8 -8.55 12.02 -2.05
CA TYR A 8 -8.62 10.65 -1.52
C TYR A 8 -7.96 10.55 -0.13
N MET A 9 -6.76 11.12 0.02
CA MET A 9 -6.06 11.14 1.31
C MET A 9 -6.84 11.91 2.37
N LEU A 10 -7.33 13.11 2.06
CA LEU A 10 -8.06 13.95 3.02
C LEU A 10 -9.36 13.29 3.47
N ASP A 11 -10.13 12.70 2.56
CA ASP A 11 -11.40 12.06 2.88
C ASP A 11 -11.20 10.81 3.75
N PHE A 12 -10.16 10.03 3.46
CA PHE A 12 -9.79 8.90 4.30
C PHE A 12 -9.39 9.36 5.72
N PHE A 13 -8.52 10.36 5.82
CA PHE A 13 -8.06 10.88 7.12
C PHE A 13 -9.21 11.46 7.95
N ARG A 14 -10.14 12.19 7.34
CA ARG A 14 -11.35 12.69 8.02
C ARG A 14 -12.22 11.56 8.54
N THR A 15 -12.44 10.54 7.71
CA THR A 15 -13.24 9.35 8.08
C THR A 15 -12.64 8.63 9.28
N VAL A 16 -11.32 8.43 9.28
CA VAL A 16 -10.63 7.79 10.41
C VAL A 16 -10.70 8.68 11.66
N ALA A 17 -10.48 9.99 11.53
CA ALA A 17 -10.53 10.93 12.66
C ALA A 17 -11.90 10.94 13.36
N GLN A 18 -12.99 10.86 12.60
CA GLN A 18 -14.36 10.79 13.14
C GLN A 18 -14.65 9.48 13.88
N SER A 19 -13.90 8.42 13.59
CA SER A 19 -14.05 7.11 14.25
C SER A 19 -13.29 7.00 15.58
N ILE A 20 -12.50 8.01 15.96
CA ILE A 20 -11.76 8.02 17.23
C ILE A 20 -12.75 8.38 18.35
N PRO A 21 -12.92 7.52 19.39
CA PRO A 21 -13.79 7.83 20.51
C PRO A 21 -13.42 9.19 21.12
N SER A 22 -14.41 10.06 21.31
CA SER A 22 -14.20 11.27 22.10
C SER A 22 -14.10 10.85 23.57
N ALA A 23 -12.93 11.02 24.17
CA ALA A 23 -12.71 10.74 25.59
C ALA A 23 -13.83 11.36 26.43
N SER A 24 -14.69 10.52 26.99
CA SER A 24 -15.61 10.91 28.07
C SER A 24 -14.83 10.81 29.37
N PRO A 25 -14.85 11.81 30.27
CA PRO A 25 -14.08 11.76 31.50
C PRO A 25 -14.76 10.78 32.45
N SER A 26 -14.09 9.70 32.87
CA SER A 26 -14.53 8.84 33.98
C SER A 26 -13.35 8.03 34.55
N PRO A 27 -13.40 7.68 35.86
CA PRO A 27 -12.31 7.95 36.78
C PRO A 27 -11.40 6.75 37.07
N SER A 28 -10.13 7.07 37.36
CA SER A 28 -9.13 6.34 38.14
C SER A 28 -9.38 4.85 38.44
N GLY A 29 -8.62 3.97 37.77
CA GLY A 29 -8.40 2.57 38.17
C GLY A 29 -6.90 2.29 38.28
N SER A 30 -6.47 1.73 39.40
CA SER A 30 -5.10 1.47 39.88
C SER A 30 -4.26 0.53 38.99
N PRO A 31 -2.91 0.65 39.00
CA PRO A 31 -2.04 -0.29 38.30
C PRO A 31 -1.61 -1.44 39.23
N ASP A 32 -1.95 -2.68 38.87
CA ASP A 32 -1.23 -3.86 39.36
C ASP A 32 -0.21 -4.30 38.31
N MET A 33 1.02 -4.53 38.77
CA MET A 33 2.20 -4.86 37.98
C MET A 33 2.17 -6.31 37.49
N ASP A 34 2.47 -6.51 36.20
CA ASP A 34 3.16 -7.72 35.75
C ASP A 34 4.21 -7.35 34.68
N ALA A 35 5.47 -7.71 34.95
CA ALA A 35 6.67 -7.05 34.42
C ALA A 35 7.32 -7.75 33.22
N SER A 36 6.54 -8.44 32.37
CA SER A 36 7.05 -9.06 31.12
C SER A 36 6.47 -8.48 29.83
N ASP A 37 5.59 -7.46 29.90
CA ASP A 37 4.77 -7.00 28.78
C ASP A 37 4.96 -5.51 28.41
N SER A 38 6.11 -4.92 28.79
CA SER A 38 6.34 -3.46 28.73
C SER A 38 6.23 -2.83 27.34
N MET A 39 6.50 -3.60 26.28
CA MET A 39 6.40 -3.11 24.89
C MET A 39 4.99 -3.29 24.29
N TYR A 40 4.25 -4.32 24.71
CA TYR A 40 2.86 -4.56 24.30
C TYR A 40 1.91 -3.58 24.98
N SER A 41 2.14 -3.29 26.25
CA SER A 41 1.41 -2.28 27.02
C SER A 41 1.58 -0.87 26.43
N SER A 42 2.82 -0.45 26.13
CA SER A 42 3.08 0.89 25.58
C SER A 42 2.51 1.12 24.17
N THR A 43 2.52 0.12 23.28
CA THR A 43 1.93 0.27 21.94
C THR A 43 0.40 0.30 21.96
N ARG A 44 -0.22 -0.49 22.84
CA ARG A 44 -1.67 -0.47 23.07
C ARG A 44 -2.10 0.86 23.70
N ASP A 45 -1.37 1.37 24.68
CA ASP A 45 -1.63 2.68 25.30
C ASP A 45 -1.44 3.84 24.31
N MET A 46 -0.47 3.73 23.38
CA MET A 46 -0.29 4.75 22.33
C MET A 46 -1.46 4.83 21.33
N LEU A 47 -2.29 3.80 21.21
CA LEU A 47 -3.39 3.69 20.23
C LEU A 47 -4.79 3.69 20.88
N GLN A 48 -4.90 3.80 22.21
CA GLN A 48 -6.20 3.87 22.89
C GLN A 48 -7.03 5.09 22.45
N ASP A 49 -6.38 6.25 22.32
CA ASP A 49 -7.00 7.50 21.86
C ASP A 49 -6.51 7.95 20.47
N ARG A 50 -5.84 7.05 19.73
CA ARG A 50 -5.19 7.38 18.45
C ARG A 50 -5.51 6.35 17.39
N ALA A 51 -5.52 6.78 16.14
CA ALA A 51 -5.67 5.88 15.01
C ALA A 51 -4.38 5.82 14.19
N GLY A 52 -3.89 4.59 13.94
CA GLY A 52 -2.86 4.33 12.95
C GLY A 52 -3.47 4.25 11.56
N ILE A 53 -2.81 4.84 10.57
CA ILE A 53 -3.15 4.73 9.15
C ILE A 53 -1.92 4.21 8.42
N ILE A 54 -2.09 3.07 7.76
CA ILE A 54 -1.10 2.49 6.85
C ILE A 54 -1.22 3.24 5.53
N VAL A 55 -0.09 3.73 5.02
CA VAL A 55 0.02 4.47 3.76
C VAL A 55 0.91 3.68 2.81
N LEU A 56 0.33 3.08 1.78
CA LEU A 56 1.05 2.33 0.75
C LEU A 56 1.08 3.15 -0.54
N ARG A 57 2.28 3.40 -1.07
CA ARG A 57 2.50 4.07 -2.35
C ARG A 57 3.23 3.17 -3.32
N GLU A 58 2.84 3.24 -4.59
CA GLU A 58 3.55 2.63 -5.71
C GLU A 58 3.93 3.71 -6.73
N ASP A 59 5.21 3.74 -7.10
CA ASP A 59 5.68 4.37 -8.34
C ASP A 59 6.05 3.26 -9.33
N LEU A 60 5.32 3.19 -10.45
CA LEU A 60 5.51 2.22 -11.52
C LEU A 60 6.09 2.93 -12.74
N ASP A 61 7.41 2.87 -12.92
CA ASP A 61 8.07 3.31 -14.15
C ASP A 61 7.99 2.18 -15.19
N PHE A 62 7.57 2.49 -16.41
CA PHE A 62 7.48 1.49 -17.48
C PHE A 62 8.23 1.89 -18.75
N TYR A 63 8.89 0.90 -19.35
CA TYR A 63 9.73 1.02 -20.52
C TYR A 63 9.17 0.12 -21.61
N VAL A 64 8.46 0.74 -22.54
CA VAL A 64 7.90 0.03 -23.69
C VAL A 64 9.00 -0.26 -24.70
N ILE A 65 9.16 -1.54 -25.05
CA ILE A 65 10.06 -1.97 -26.13
C ILE A 65 9.36 -1.69 -27.46
N PRO A 66 10.03 -1.05 -28.43
CA PRO A 66 9.46 -0.81 -29.76
C PRO A 66 8.87 -2.10 -30.36
N PRO A 67 7.59 -2.12 -30.77
CA PRO A 67 6.96 -3.32 -31.32
C PRO A 67 7.55 -3.72 -32.69
N ARG A 68 8.17 -2.75 -33.39
CA ARG A 68 8.84 -2.96 -34.66
C ARG A 68 10.04 -2.02 -34.82
N PRO A 69 11.01 -2.36 -35.69
CA PRO A 69 12.11 -1.47 -36.03
C PRO A 69 11.62 -0.15 -36.64
N ASN A 70 12.41 0.92 -36.44
CA ASN A 70 12.20 2.24 -37.05
C ASN A 70 10.82 2.87 -36.77
N ILE A 71 10.20 2.56 -35.63
CA ILE A 71 8.97 3.24 -35.18
C ILE A 71 9.22 4.75 -34.99
N GLY A 72 8.32 5.59 -35.49
CA GLY A 72 8.44 7.03 -35.34
C GLY A 72 8.19 7.49 -33.89
N GLN A 73 8.78 8.61 -33.49
CA GLN A 73 8.62 9.13 -32.12
C GLN A 73 7.15 9.39 -31.74
N ALA A 74 6.37 10.00 -32.63
CA ALA A 74 4.95 10.29 -32.39
C ALA A 74 4.11 9.01 -32.20
N GLU A 75 4.40 7.99 -33.01
CA GLU A 75 3.77 6.67 -32.91
C GLU A 75 4.17 5.98 -31.61
N MET A 76 5.45 6.00 -31.26
CA MET A 76 5.96 5.45 -29.99
C MET A 76 5.31 6.12 -28.77
N MET A 77 5.06 7.43 -28.82
CA MET A 77 4.31 8.12 -27.76
C MET A 77 2.86 7.64 -27.65
N THR A 78 2.23 7.31 -28.77
CA THR A 78 0.87 6.74 -28.79
C THR A 78 0.87 5.33 -28.20
N VAL A 79 1.84 4.49 -28.57
CA VAL A 79 2.00 3.14 -28.00
C VAL A 79 2.25 3.20 -26.49
N LYS A 80 3.10 4.13 -26.01
CA LYS A 80 3.34 4.31 -24.56
C LYS A 80 2.06 4.70 -23.81
N ARG A 81 1.24 5.57 -24.38
CA ARG A 81 -0.06 5.94 -23.79
C ARG A 81 -1.02 4.76 -23.76
N ALA A 82 -1.10 3.98 -24.84
CA ALA A 82 -1.93 2.78 -24.90
C ALA A 82 -1.47 1.72 -23.89
N ALA A 83 -0.17 1.49 -23.76
CA ALA A 83 0.40 0.59 -22.75
C ALA A 83 0.03 1.04 -21.32
N ALA A 84 0.09 2.34 -21.04
CA ALA A 84 -0.34 2.88 -19.74
C ALA A 84 -1.81 2.55 -19.45
N GLN A 85 -2.71 2.64 -20.45
CA GLN A 85 -4.12 2.29 -20.26
C GLN A 85 -4.32 0.83 -19.87
N VAL A 86 -3.54 -0.09 -20.42
CA VAL A 86 -3.57 -1.51 -20.03
C VAL A 86 -3.01 -1.71 -18.62
N LEU A 87 -1.90 -1.06 -18.28
CA LEU A 87 -1.28 -1.12 -16.94
C LEU A 87 -2.14 -0.51 -15.83
N LEU A 88 -2.97 0.48 -16.15
CA LEU A 88 -3.93 1.07 -15.21
C LEU A 88 -5.01 0.06 -14.79
N ARG A 89 -5.37 -0.90 -15.66
CA ARG A 89 -6.36 -1.95 -15.33
C ARG A 89 -5.83 -2.97 -14.31
N GLN A 90 -4.51 -3.03 -14.11
CA GLN A 90 -3.89 -3.84 -13.05
C GLN A 90 -4.00 -3.08 -11.72
N ASP A 91 -5.21 -3.02 -11.18
CA ASP A 91 -5.55 -2.10 -10.08
C ASP A 91 -5.51 -2.75 -8.67
N GLY A 92 -5.33 -4.06 -8.58
CA GLY A 92 -5.18 -4.73 -7.29
C GLY A 92 -3.87 -4.35 -6.59
N ILE A 93 -3.92 -4.05 -5.29
CA ILE A 93 -2.73 -3.60 -4.54
C ILE A 93 -1.60 -4.64 -4.55
N PHE A 94 -1.94 -5.93 -4.54
CA PHE A 94 -0.96 -7.03 -4.52
C PHE A 94 -0.66 -7.61 -5.91
N SER A 95 -1.28 -7.10 -6.99
CA SER A 95 -1.14 -7.64 -8.34
C SER A 95 0.31 -7.67 -8.84
N GLY A 96 1.12 -6.68 -8.46
CA GLY A 96 2.54 -6.60 -8.81
C GLY A 96 3.50 -7.43 -7.94
N LEU A 97 3.02 -8.01 -6.84
CA LEU A 97 3.83 -8.85 -5.94
C LEU A 97 3.61 -10.36 -6.12
N ARG A 98 2.44 -10.78 -6.60
CA ARG A 98 1.99 -12.19 -6.61
C ARG A 98 2.68 -13.10 -7.65
N LYS A 99 3.94 -12.88 -7.99
CA LYS A 99 4.64 -13.68 -9.01
C LYS A 99 5.50 -14.82 -8.46
N SER A 100 5.76 -14.87 -7.15
CA SER A 100 6.41 -16.03 -6.53
C SER A 100 5.36 -16.89 -5.83
N ASP A 101 5.01 -18.03 -6.44
CA ASP A 101 4.26 -19.12 -5.77
C ASP A 101 5.13 -19.87 -4.73
N GLU A 102 6.32 -19.34 -4.44
CA GLU A 102 7.24 -19.89 -3.46
C GLU A 102 6.70 -19.66 -2.05
N VAL A 103 6.29 -20.75 -1.41
CA VAL A 103 5.78 -20.75 -0.03
C VAL A 103 6.87 -20.22 0.90
N GLY A 104 6.52 -19.23 1.73
CA GLY A 104 7.46 -18.60 2.68
C GLY A 104 8.31 -17.48 2.09
N SER A 105 7.98 -16.99 0.88
CA SER A 105 8.65 -15.83 0.28
C SER A 105 8.46 -14.55 1.11
N THR A 106 9.38 -13.60 0.93
CA THR A 106 9.29 -12.29 1.61
C THR A 106 8.07 -11.49 1.11
N GLU A 107 7.65 -11.69 -0.14
CA GLU A 107 6.42 -11.16 -0.73
C GLU A 107 5.18 -11.67 0.02
N GLN A 108 5.12 -12.98 0.26
CA GLN A 108 4.01 -13.59 0.98
C GLN A 108 3.92 -13.03 2.41
N HIS A 109 5.06 -12.93 3.10
CA HIS A 109 5.09 -12.33 4.44
C HIS A 109 4.66 -10.85 4.45
N LEU A 110 5.03 -10.08 3.42
CA LEU A 110 4.61 -8.69 3.27
C LEU A 110 3.09 -8.58 3.05
N ILE A 111 2.51 -9.45 2.22
CA ILE A 111 1.05 -9.51 2.01
C ILE A 111 0.35 -9.86 3.32
N GLU A 112 0.82 -10.86 4.06
CA GLU A 112 0.29 -11.25 5.36
C GLU A 112 0.37 -10.11 6.39
N MET A 113 1.49 -9.39 6.43
CA MET A 113 1.66 -8.25 7.33
C MET A 113 0.69 -7.11 6.99
N LEU A 114 0.54 -6.76 5.71
CA LEU A 114 -0.35 -5.68 5.26
C LEU A 114 -1.83 -6.05 5.46
N THR A 115 -2.18 -7.32 5.26
CA THR A 115 -3.55 -7.82 5.46
C THR A 115 -3.91 -7.92 6.95
N ALA A 116 -3.00 -8.40 7.78
CA ALA A 116 -3.14 -8.34 9.24
C ALA A 116 -3.25 -6.88 9.74
N GLY A 117 -2.57 -5.95 9.08
CA GLY A 117 -2.60 -4.54 9.41
C GLY A 117 -3.91 -3.83 9.06
N GLY A 118 -4.58 -4.18 7.97
CA GLY A 118 -5.88 -3.58 7.65
C GLY A 118 -6.36 -3.68 6.21
N PHE A 119 -5.46 -3.99 5.26
CA PHE A 119 -5.85 -4.26 3.87
C PHE A 119 -6.50 -5.65 3.72
N ASN A 120 -7.19 -5.89 2.61
CA ASN A 120 -7.67 -7.20 2.19
C ASN A 120 -6.96 -7.66 0.91
N HIS A 121 -7.03 -8.96 0.59
CA HIS A 121 -6.32 -9.56 -0.53
C HIS A 121 -6.76 -9.05 -1.91
N GLU A 122 -8.01 -8.60 -1.97
CA GLU A 122 -8.77 -8.12 -3.11
C GLU A 122 -8.85 -6.59 -3.19
N ASP A 123 -8.23 -5.88 -2.23
CA ASP A 123 -8.21 -4.41 -2.24
C ASP A 123 -7.54 -3.89 -3.52
N SER A 124 -8.10 -2.80 -4.04
CA SER A 124 -7.57 -2.06 -5.19
C SER A 124 -6.93 -0.75 -4.73
N TRP A 125 -6.13 -0.12 -5.59
CA TRP A 125 -5.55 1.18 -5.28
C TRP A 125 -6.67 2.22 -5.13
N GLY A 126 -6.67 2.96 -4.01
CA GLY A 126 -7.67 4.02 -3.80
C GLY A 126 -7.46 5.23 -4.70
N HIS A 127 -6.23 5.41 -5.19
CA HIS A 127 -5.90 6.31 -6.28
C HIS A 127 -4.81 5.67 -7.15
N ARG A 128 -4.99 5.68 -8.48
CA ARG A 128 -4.02 5.18 -9.46
C ARG A 128 -4.13 6.00 -10.74
N ALA A 129 -3.06 6.69 -11.12
CA ALA A 129 -3.08 7.58 -12.27
C ALA A 129 -1.73 7.66 -13.00
N PRO A 130 -1.71 7.90 -14.32
CA PRO A 130 -0.49 8.16 -15.06
C PRO A 130 0.01 9.58 -14.78
N GLU A 131 1.32 9.74 -14.63
CA GLU A 131 1.95 11.05 -14.50
C GLU A 131 2.00 11.76 -15.87
N PRO A 132 1.59 13.03 -15.95
CA PRO A 132 1.63 13.78 -17.21
C PRO A 132 3.03 13.83 -17.81
N ASN A 133 3.13 13.51 -19.11
CA ASN A 133 4.38 13.52 -19.88
C ASN A 133 5.46 12.56 -19.38
N LYS A 134 5.11 11.58 -18.54
CA LYS A 134 6.03 10.54 -18.05
C LYS A 134 5.46 9.15 -18.33
N ALA A 135 6.35 8.17 -18.48
CA ALA A 135 5.97 6.76 -18.52
C ALA A 135 5.94 6.19 -17.10
N VAL A 136 5.13 6.82 -16.25
CA VAL A 136 5.02 6.51 -14.82
C VAL A 136 3.56 6.44 -14.43
N ILE A 137 3.19 5.45 -13.61
CA ILE A 137 1.90 5.39 -12.92
C ILE A 137 2.17 5.51 -11.42
N CYS A 138 1.51 6.45 -10.77
CA CYS A 138 1.57 6.62 -9.32
C CYS A 138 0.29 6.07 -8.70
N SER A 139 0.43 5.33 -7.61
CA SER A 139 -0.70 4.75 -6.88
C SER A 139 -0.59 4.98 -5.38
N LEU A 140 -1.73 5.10 -4.72
CA LEU A 140 -1.87 5.34 -3.29
C LEU A 140 -3.03 4.49 -2.73
N ALA A 141 -2.75 3.75 -1.67
CA ALA A 141 -3.75 3.02 -0.90
C ALA A 141 -3.58 3.34 0.59
N LEU A 142 -4.70 3.35 1.32
CA LEU A 142 -4.76 3.72 2.72
C LEU A 142 -5.59 2.67 3.47
N ALA A 143 -5.15 2.27 4.65
CA ALA A 143 -5.91 1.38 5.53
C ALA A 143 -5.82 1.88 6.97
N LYS A 144 -6.94 1.81 7.70
CA LYS A 144 -6.92 2.02 9.15
C LYS A 144 -6.27 0.79 9.78
N LEU A 145 -5.28 1.01 10.63
CA LEU A 145 -4.61 -0.05 11.37
C LEU A 145 -5.63 -0.75 12.28
N ARG A 146 -5.83 -2.06 12.08
CA ARG A 146 -6.67 -2.89 12.96
C ARG A 146 -5.89 -3.16 14.24
N THR A 147 -6.42 -2.68 15.37
CA THR A 147 -5.83 -2.86 16.71
C THR A 147 -6.67 -3.81 17.58
N ASP A 148 -7.88 -4.14 17.15
CA ASP A 148 -8.87 -4.95 17.84
C ASP A 148 -8.70 -6.44 17.55
N ILE A 149 -7.51 -6.98 17.77
CA ILE A 149 -7.36 -8.43 17.86
C ILE A 149 -7.73 -8.82 19.30
N ARG A 150 -9.04 -8.87 19.57
CA ARG A 150 -9.58 -9.44 20.82
C ARG A 150 -9.30 -10.95 20.82
N GLY A 151 -8.15 -11.34 21.37
CA GLY A 151 -7.97 -12.56 22.16
C GLY A 151 -8.49 -13.88 21.59
N ASP A 152 -8.26 -14.18 20.30
CA ASP A 152 -8.34 -15.57 19.84
C ASP A 152 -6.96 -16.20 20.01
N ILE A 153 -6.88 -17.30 20.75
CA ILE A 153 -5.62 -17.90 21.24
C ILE A 153 -4.68 -18.39 20.10
N ASN A 154 -5.14 -18.39 18.84
CA ASN A 154 -4.32 -18.61 17.63
C ASN A 154 -3.77 -17.31 16.98
N SER A 155 -4.05 -16.13 17.54
CA SER A 155 -3.79 -14.80 16.94
C SER A 155 -2.50 -14.13 17.39
N ASN A 156 -1.68 -14.76 18.24
CA ASN A 156 -0.45 -14.12 18.74
C ASN A 156 0.52 -13.73 17.61
N ALA A 157 0.54 -14.51 16.52
CA ALA A 157 1.36 -14.20 15.34
C ALA A 157 0.82 -12.99 14.54
N SER A 158 -0.50 -12.84 14.39
CA SER A 158 -1.10 -11.74 13.63
C SER A 158 -1.01 -10.41 14.38
N VAL A 159 -1.15 -10.43 15.71
CA VAL A 159 -0.88 -9.27 16.60
C VAL A 159 0.57 -8.82 16.46
N GLY A 160 1.52 -9.74 16.52
CA GLY A 160 2.94 -9.44 16.33
C GLY A 160 3.25 -8.86 14.94
N MET A 161 2.54 -9.29 13.89
CA MET A 161 2.73 -8.77 12.53
C MET A 161 2.16 -7.35 12.34
N ALA A 162 0.96 -7.07 12.84
CA ALA A 162 0.39 -5.72 12.77
C ALA A 162 1.22 -4.71 13.58
N GLN A 163 1.80 -5.13 14.72
CA GLN A 163 2.71 -4.30 15.51
C GLN A 163 4.04 -4.03 14.80
N LYS A 164 4.56 -4.95 13.97
CA LYS A 164 5.76 -4.68 13.15
C LYS A 164 5.55 -3.49 12.21
N LEU A 165 4.32 -3.18 11.81
CA LEU A 165 4.03 -2.00 11.00
C LEU A 165 4.35 -0.69 11.75
N LEU A 166 4.26 -0.69 13.10
CA LEU A 166 4.63 0.46 13.91
C LEU A 166 6.13 0.79 13.79
N LEU A 167 6.99 -0.17 13.43
CA LEU A 167 8.42 0.07 13.18
C LEU A 167 8.64 1.03 12.01
N PHE A 168 7.67 1.13 11.09
CA PHE A 168 7.73 2.06 9.96
C PHE A 168 7.22 3.46 10.30
N TRP A 169 6.78 3.69 11.54
CA TRP A 169 6.48 5.04 11.99
C TRP A 169 7.75 5.89 11.96
N ARG A 170 7.71 6.99 11.18
CA ARG A 170 8.86 7.90 10.97
C ARG A 170 10.07 7.23 10.28
N LYS A 171 9.95 5.98 9.84
CA LYS A 171 10.98 5.23 9.09
C LYS A 171 10.32 4.51 7.91
N PRO A 172 10.07 5.22 6.78
CA PRO A 172 9.44 4.60 5.61
C PRO A 172 10.23 3.39 5.14
N ALA A 173 9.56 2.26 4.94
CA ALA A 173 10.14 1.12 4.26
C ALA A 173 9.99 1.27 2.74
N ARG A 174 11.03 0.92 2.01
CA ARG A 174 11.03 0.98 0.54
C ARG A 174 11.51 -0.33 -0.06
N ARG A 175 10.83 -0.76 -1.11
CA ARG A 175 11.22 -1.93 -1.91
C ARG A 175 11.19 -1.55 -3.38
N CYS A 176 12.28 -1.81 -4.09
CA CYS A 176 12.40 -1.56 -5.53
C CYS A 176 12.71 -2.88 -6.23
N TRP A 177 12.03 -3.16 -7.34
CA TRP A 177 12.30 -4.33 -8.16
C TRP A 177 11.96 -4.08 -9.63
N TRP A 178 12.43 -4.98 -10.48
CA TRP A 178 12.19 -4.96 -11.92
C TRP A 178 11.47 -6.22 -12.36
N GLU A 179 10.60 -6.08 -13.34
CA GLU A 179 9.94 -7.20 -14.00
C GLU A 179 9.80 -6.96 -15.50
N GLY A 180 9.95 -8.01 -16.30
CA GLY A 180 9.60 -8.02 -17.72
C GLY A 180 8.21 -8.62 -17.87
N ILE A 181 7.34 -7.95 -18.63
CA ILE A 181 5.99 -8.44 -18.93
C ILE A 181 5.67 -8.31 -20.42
N GLU A 182 4.67 -9.08 -20.84
CA GLU A 182 4.04 -8.93 -22.15
C GLU A 182 2.61 -8.46 -21.93
N LEU A 183 2.25 -7.33 -22.55
CA LEU A 183 0.91 -6.79 -22.52
C LEU A 183 0.14 -7.24 -23.76
N ASP A 184 -1.04 -7.79 -23.54
CA ASP A 184 -2.02 -8.10 -24.58
C ASP A 184 -3.02 -6.95 -24.74
N GLY A 185 -3.58 -6.79 -25.95
CA GLY A 185 -4.66 -5.82 -26.21
C GLY A 185 -4.24 -4.36 -26.08
N VAL A 186 -3.01 -4.02 -26.48
CA VAL A 186 -2.53 -2.64 -26.53
C VAL A 186 -2.94 -1.99 -27.85
N ASP A 187 -3.73 -0.92 -27.78
CA ASP A 187 -4.20 -0.21 -28.97
C ASP A 187 -3.04 0.24 -29.89
N GLY A 188 -3.14 -0.08 -31.18
CA GLY A 188 -2.12 0.25 -32.18
C GLY A 188 -0.91 -0.69 -32.20
N VAL A 189 -0.95 -1.80 -31.47
CA VAL A 189 0.08 -2.85 -31.50
C VAL A 189 -0.55 -4.18 -31.90
N ASP A 190 -0.01 -4.80 -32.95
CA ASP A 190 -0.38 -6.16 -33.34
C ASP A 190 0.31 -7.18 -32.42
N GLY A 191 -0.49 -7.93 -31.66
CA GLY A 191 0.00 -8.97 -30.76
C GLY A 191 0.50 -8.44 -29.42
N LYS A 192 1.56 -9.05 -28.89
CA LYS A 192 2.07 -8.80 -27.54
C LYS A 192 3.09 -7.68 -27.52
N LEU A 193 2.88 -6.71 -26.63
CA LEU A 193 3.82 -5.62 -26.40
C LEU A 193 4.73 -5.94 -25.22
N LYS A 194 6.05 -5.99 -25.46
CA LYS A 194 7.04 -6.20 -24.40
C LYS A 194 7.25 -4.90 -23.62
N VAL A 195 7.14 -4.99 -22.30
CA VAL A 195 7.31 -3.86 -21.38
C VAL A 195 8.19 -4.28 -20.21
N TRP A 196 9.18 -3.46 -19.88
CA TRP A 196 9.89 -3.57 -18.62
C TRP A 196 9.29 -2.61 -17.61
N ILE A 197 9.09 -3.08 -16.39
CA ILE A 197 8.55 -2.28 -15.30
C ILE A 197 9.58 -2.24 -14.18
N ARG A 198 9.80 -1.04 -13.65
CA ARG A 198 10.42 -0.84 -12.34
C ARG A 198 9.33 -0.39 -11.38
N ARG A 199 9.11 -1.16 -10.32
CA ARG A 199 8.18 -0.80 -9.25
C ARG A 199 8.97 -0.37 -8.04
N VAL A 200 8.54 0.74 -7.44
CA VAL A 200 8.99 1.18 -6.13
C VAL A 200 7.79 1.25 -5.22
N TRP A 201 7.78 0.43 -4.19
CA TRP A 201 6.82 0.54 -3.11
C TRP A 201 7.41 1.32 -1.95
N THR A 202 6.63 2.24 -1.41
CA THR A 202 6.92 2.92 -0.16
C THR A 202 5.79 2.64 0.82
N LEU A 203 6.13 2.03 1.94
CA LEU A 203 5.24 1.79 3.06
C LEU A 203 5.55 2.80 4.17
N GLU A 204 4.55 3.58 4.52
CA GLU A 204 4.57 4.57 5.58
C GLU A 204 3.44 4.32 6.56
N MET A 205 3.59 4.88 7.75
CA MET A 205 2.54 4.88 8.74
C MET A 205 2.35 6.28 9.32
N SER A 206 1.08 6.71 9.37
CA SER A 206 0.65 7.95 10.00
C SER A 206 -0.12 7.62 11.29
N VAL A 207 -0.01 8.48 12.29
CA VAL A 207 -0.77 8.38 13.54
C VAL A 207 -1.50 9.70 13.74
N ILE A 208 -2.82 9.64 13.92
CA ILE A 208 -3.68 10.81 14.15
C ILE A 208 -4.37 10.69 15.51
N GLY A 209 -4.77 11.83 16.09
CA GLY A 209 -5.31 11.90 17.46
C GLY A 209 -4.29 12.31 18.53
N LEU A 210 -3.13 12.86 18.14
CA LEU A 210 -2.22 13.54 19.08
C LEU A 210 -2.86 14.88 19.48
N ARG A 211 -3.45 14.94 20.68
CA ARG A 211 -3.74 16.20 21.38
C ARG A 211 -2.69 16.41 22.46
#